data_AF-A0A061AHI7-F1
#
_entry.id   AF-A0A061AHI7-F1
#
_cell.length_a   1.000
_cell.length_b   1.000
_cell.length_c   1.000
_cell.angle_alpha   90.00
_cell.angle_beta   90.00
_cell.angle_gamma   90.00
#
_symmetry.space_group_name_H-M   'P 1'
#
loop_
_entity.id
_entity.type
_entity.pdbx_description
1 polymer ?
#
loop_
_entity_poly.entity_id
_entity_poly.type
_entity_poly.pdbx_seq_one_letter_code
_entity_poly.pdbx_strand_id
1 'polypeptide(L)'
;MSLASLIPATRVDPALLPPLLPWGVRYNFLYPYCDLFSHIVPTEPGPPRWNAELEAYHRTFDPDIWLFLGRDHDDDTFALRKFRSRSVELKRRKRTKEVDGGASLADLEAAIASIESRLLTRWNKLLGLHEVRQAVLRPLKMMYPGQSQQRLIKTVLSTMDFEGPLADPSTLWPISMPVPHHLKGERPGRVCFGHDGVKWTKYALPDHPTLDSEAARRQFEPTATEMLEDAEESVEPGWVEATMDDTRVLLLSRPSGARSSGFIPAFTSLLHRRHPQVA
;
A
#
# COMPACT_ATOMS: atom_id res chain seq x y z
N MET A 1 15.86 -22.48 7.98
CA MET A 1 15.75 -21.11 7.44
C MET A 1 15.03 -20.24 8.44
N SER A 2 15.37 -18.95 8.53
CA SER A 2 14.59 -17.97 9.30
C SER A 2 13.60 -17.25 8.39
N LEU A 3 12.51 -16.73 8.94
CA LEU A 3 11.57 -15.87 8.20
C LEU A 3 12.27 -14.69 7.51
N ALA A 4 13.23 -14.07 8.18
CA ALA A 4 14.02 -12.96 7.63
C ALA A 4 14.80 -13.34 6.37
N SER A 5 15.21 -14.61 6.22
CA SER A 5 15.89 -15.09 5.00
C SER A 5 14.94 -15.32 3.82
N LEU A 6 13.63 -15.36 4.05
CA LEU A 6 12.61 -15.51 3.00
C LEU A 6 12.15 -14.16 2.45
N ILE A 7 12.08 -13.12 3.26
CA ILE A 7 11.56 -11.83 2.83
C ILE A 7 12.62 -11.09 2.01
N PRO A 8 12.34 -10.71 0.75
CA PRO A 8 13.27 -9.92 -0.05
C PRO A 8 13.65 -8.63 0.66
N ALA A 9 14.94 -8.28 0.61
CA ALA A 9 15.41 -6.98 1.05
C ALA A 9 14.85 -5.89 0.11
N THR A 10 14.34 -4.81 0.69
CA THR A 10 13.82 -3.65 -0.06
C THR A 10 14.74 -2.46 0.13
N ARG A 11 14.85 -1.64 -0.91
CA ARG A 11 15.60 -0.38 -0.85
C ARG A 11 14.81 0.68 -0.11
N VAL A 12 13.49 0.70 -0.33
CA VAL A 12 12.57 1.64 0.28
C VAL A 12 11.61 0.88 1.17
N ASP A 13 11.67 1.16 2.47
CA ASP A 13 10.70 0.64 3.42
C ASP A 13 9.36 1.40 3.28
N PRO A 14 8.25 0.74 2.87
CA PRO A 14 6.96 1.40 2.74
C PRO A 14 6.41 1.92 4.07
N ALA A 15 6.81 1.35 5.21
CA ALA A 15 6.41 1.85 6.53
C ALA A 15 6.88 3.29 6.75
N LEU A 16 8.04 3.64 6.20
CA LEU A 16 8.62 4.97 6.31
C LEU A 16 8.02 5.97 5.31
N LEU A 17 7.38 5.54 4.21
CA LEU A 17 6.82 6.47 3.25
C LEU A 17 5.76 7.41 3.89
N PRO A 18 5.73 8.70 3.54
CA PRO A 18 4.66 9.58 3.97
C PRO A 18 3.34 9.22 3.26
N PRO A 19 2.18 9.34 3.92
CA PRO A 19 0.87 9.06 3.32
C PRO A 19 0.41 10.25 2.45
N LEU A 20 0.96 10.35 1.23
CA LEU A 20 0.70 11.48 0.32
C LEU A 20 -0.57 11.31 -0.54
N LEU A 21 -1.23 10.16 -0.44
CA LEU A 21 -2.44 9.83 -1.18
C LEU A 21 -3.63 9.73 -0.20
N PRO A 22 -4.48 10.78 -0.13
CA PRO A 22 -5.68 10.75 0.70
C PRO A 22 -6.65 9.62 0.32
N TRP A 23 -7.60 9.33 1.21
CA TRP A 23 -8.57 8.26 1.00
C TRP A 23 -9.45 8.50 -0.23
N GLY A 24 -10.02 9.69 -0.40
CA GLY A 24 -10.88 10.01 -1.53
C GLY A 24 -10.13 9.90 -2.87
N VAL A 25 -8.86 10.30 -2.90
CA VAL A 25 -7.99 10.11 -4.08
C VAL A 25 -7.82 8.62 -4.40
N ARG A 26 -7.44 7.83 -3.39
CA ARG A 26 -7.25 6.38 -3.55
C ARG A 26 -8.53 5.71 -4.04
N TYR A 27 -9.64 5.96 -3.35
CA TYR A 27 -10.93 5.33 -3.62
C TYR A 27 -11.48 5.70 -5.00
N ASN A 28 -11.51 6.99 -5.34
CA ASN A 28 -12.18 7.46 -6.55
C ASN A 28 -11.32 7.32 -7.82
N PHE A 29 -9.99 7.47 -7.72
CA PHE A 29 -9.14 7.57 -8.90
C PHE A 29 -8.14 6.43 -9.07
N LEU A 30 -7.81 5.69 -8.00
CA LEU A 30 -6.72 4.71 -8.05
C LEU A 30 -7.23 3.27 -7.91
N TYR A 31 -7.94 2.95 -6.83
CA TYR A 31 -8.43 1.61 -6.51
C TYR A 31 -9.23 0.94 -7.64
N PRO A 32 -10.10 1.64 -8.39
CA PRO A 32 -10.85 1.01 -9.47
C PRO A 32 -9.97 0.43 -10.59
N TYR A 33 -8.69 0.78 -10.65
CA TYR A 33 -7.76 0.32 -11.68
C TYR A 33 -6.69 -0.65 -11.13
N CYS A 34 -6.91 -1.21 -9.94
CA CYS A 34 -6.00 -2.17 -9.32
C CYS A 34 -6.77 -3.30 -8.63
N ASP A 35 -6.57 -4.53 -9.11
CA ASP A 35 -7.29 -5.72 -8.61
C ASP A 35 -7.05 -6.01 -7.13
N LEU A 36 -5.97 -5.48 -6.54
CA LEU A 36 -5.71 -5.55 -5.09
C LEU A 36 -6.88 -4.98 -4.27
N PHE A 37 -7.63 -4.01 -4.82
CA PHE A 37 -8.69 -3.28 -4.13
C PHE A 37 -10.09 -3.61 -4.66
N SER A 38 -10.23 -4.66 -5.47
CA SER A 38 -11.53 -5.14 -5.99
C SER A 38 -12.54 -5.52 -4.90
N HIS A 39 -12.06 -5.76 -3.67
CA HIS A 39 -12.89 -6.01 -2.50
C HIS A 39 -13.42 -4.73 -1.82
N ILE A 40 -12.89 -3.56 -2.20
CA ILE A 40 -13.27 -2.23 -1.69
C ILE A 40 -14.16 -1.51 -2.70
N VAL A 41 -13.74 -1.50 -3.97
CA VAL A 41 -14.46 -0.84 -5.08
C VAL A 41 -14.46 -1.75 -6.30
N PRO A 42 -15.53 -1.78 -7.10
CA PRO A 42 -15.53 -2.53 -8.36
C PRO A 42 -14.41 -2.07 -9.30
N THR A 43 -13.74 -3.04 -9.94
CA THR A 43 -12.75 -2.73 -10.98
C THR A 43 -13.43 -2.06 -12.18
N GLU A 44 -12.95 -0.90 -12.60
CA GLU A 44 -13.48 -0.18 -13.76
C GLU A 44 -12.90 -0.72 -15.07
N PRO A 45 -13.74 -1.00 -16.08
CA PRO A 45 -13.27 -1.30 -17.42
C PRO A 45 -12.83 -0.02 -18.14
N GLY A 46 -11.70 -0.08 -18.85
CA GLY A 46 -11.24 1.01 -19.72
C GLY A 46 -10.04 1.78 -19.16
N PRO A 47 -9.66 2.90 -19.81
CA PRO A 47 -8.50 3.69 -19.40
C PRO A 47 -8.79 4.40 -18.07
N PRO A 48 -7.77 4.55 -17.19
CA PRO A 48 -7.96 5.32 -15.98
C PRO A 48 -8.36 6.78 -16.23
N ARG A 49 -9.23 7.32 -15.37
CA ARG A 49 -9.66 8.75 -15.38
C ARG A 49 -8.55 9.70 -14.91
N TRP A 50 -7.43 9.69 -15.61
CA TRP A 50 -6.28 10.53 -15.32
C TRP A 50 -6.51 11.96 -15.78
N ASN A 51 -6.33 12.92 -14.88
CA ASN A 51 -6.62 14.34 -15.11
C ASN A 51 -5.39 15.24 -14.88
N ALA A 52 -5.54 16.53 -15.17
CA ALA A 52 -4.45 17.49 -15.11
C ALA A 52 -3.90 17.69 -13.69
N GLU A 53 -4.76 17.61 -12.67
CA GLU A 53 -4.39 17.68 -11.26
C GLU A 53 -3.50 16.50 -10.85
N LEU A 54 -3.93 15.27 -11.11
CA LEU A 54 -3.14 14.06 -10.84
C LEU A 54 -1.80 14.09 -11.56
N GLU A 55 -1.74 14.55 -12.82
CA GLU A 55 -0.47 14.71 -13.53
C GLU A 55 0.42 15.78 -12.88
N ALA A 56 -0.14 16.93 -12.49
CA ALA A 56 0.63 17.99 -11.85
C ALA A 56 1.28 17.51 -10.55
N TYR A 57 0.52 16.84 -9.68
CA TYR A 57 1.04 16.25 -8.45
C TYR A 57 2.03 15.11 -8.74
N HIS A 58 1.75 14.22 -9.69
CA HIS A 58 2.70 13.17 -10.11
C HIS A 58 4.06 13.75 -10.52
N ARG A 59 4.06 14.89 -11.21
CA ARG A 59 5.29 15.55 -11.68
C ARG A 59 6.11 16.23 -10.60
N THR A 60 5.57 16.47 -9.41
CA THR A 60 6.33 17.02 -8.27
C THR A 60 7.40 16.06 -7.75
N PHE A 61 7.17 14.75 -7.92
CA PHE A 61 8.09 13.71 -7.50
C PHE A 61 9.25 13.57 -8.48
N ASP A 62 10.45 13.37 -7.93
CA ASP A 62 11.61 12.96 -8.72
C ASP A 62 11.32 11.66 -9.51
N PRO A 63 11.57 11.60 -10.83
CA PRO A 63 11.34 10.40 -11.63
C PRO A 63 12.01 9.13 -11.09
N ASP A 64 13.17 9.24 -10.42
CA ASP A 64 13.91 8.07 -9.93
C ASP A 64 13.22 7.35 -8.77
N ILE A 65 12.33 8.03 -8.05
CA ILE A 65 11.52 7.40 -7.00
C ILE A 65 10.73 6.23 -7.57
N TRP A 66 10.16 6.41 -8.77
CA TRP A 66 9.35 5.39 -9.42
C TRP A 66 10.17 4.16 -9.79
N LEU A 67 11.44 4.34 -10.15
CA LEU A 67 12.36 3.24 -10.44
C LEU A 67 12.60 2.39 -9.19
N PHE A 68 12.84 3.02 -8.04
CA PHE A 68 13.11 2.31 -6.79
C PHE A 68 11.87 1.60 -6.25
N LEU A 69 10.74 2.32 -6.20
CA LEU A 69 9.48 1.74 -5.74
C LEU A 69 8.99 0.62 -6.66
N GLY A 70 9.12 0.78 -7.98
CA GLY A 70 8.74 -0.24 -8.96
C GLY A 70 9.58 -1.51 -8.84
N ARG A 71 10.91 -1.38 -8.72
CA ARG A 71 11.78 -2.56 -8.53
C ARG A 71 11.48 -3.33 -7.25
N ASP A 72 11.33 -2.62 -6.14
CA ASP A 72 10.98 -3.26 -4.86
C ASP A 72 9.59 -3.93 -4.92
N HIS A 73 8.65 -3.36 -5.70
CA HIS A 73 7.33 -3.96 -5.93
C HIS A 73 7.39 -5.22 -6.81
N ASP A 74 8.20 -5.21 -7.87
CA ASP A 74 8.38 -6.35 -8.76
C ASP A 74 9.06 -7.53 -8.05
N ASP A 75 10.10 -7.26 -7.26
CA ASP A 75 10.81 -8.26 -6.46
C ASP A 75 9.87 -8.93 -5.44
N ASP A 76 9.04 -8.13 -4.77
CA ASP A 76 8.00 -8.60 -3.86
C ASP A 76 6.94 -9.45 -4.57
N THR A 77 6.46 -8.99 -5.72
CA THR A 77 5.45 -9.70 -6.52
C THR A 77 5.99 -11.06 -7.00
N PHE A 78 7.25 -11.11 -7.43
CA PHE A 78 7.91 -12.35 -7.83
C PHE A 78 8.06 -13.32 -6.65
N ALA A 79 8.53 -12.83 -5.51
CA ALA A 79 8.67 -13.63 -4.29
C ALA A 79 7.32 -14.18 -3.82
N LEU A 80 6.27 -13.36 -3.83
CA LEU A 80 4.92 -13.75 -3.46
C LEU A 80 4.40 -14.91 -4.30
N ARG A 81 4.54 -14.85 -5.62
CA ARG A 81 4.16 -15.96 -6.53
C ARG A 81 4.92 -17.24 -6.18
N LYS A 82 6.22 -17.15 -5.93
CA LYS A 82 7.06 -18.29 -5.55
C LYS A 82 6.62 -18.90 -4.23
N PHE A 83 6.35 -18.09 -3.21
CA PHE A 83 5.94 -18.59 -1.88
C PHE A 83 4.55 -19.20 -1.90
N ARG A 84 3.60 -18.61 -2.63
CA ARG A 84 2.28 -19.22 -2.85
C ARG A 84 2.39 -20.58 -3.53
N SER A 85 3.21 -20.70 -4.58
CA SER A 85 3.44 -21.98 -5.27
C SER A 85 4.03 -23.04 -4.32
N ARG A 86 5.05 -22.68 -3.53
CA ARG A 86 5.67 -23.57 -2.53
C ARG A 86 4.67 -24.01 -1.44
N SER A 87 3.88 -23.06 -0.93
CA SER A 87 2.84 -23.33 0.08
C SER A 87 1.78 -24.30 -0.45
N VAL A 88 1.30 -24.10 -1.69
CA VAL A 88 0.35 -25.01 -2.35
C VAL A 88 0.93 -26.41 -2.49
N GLU A 89 2.20 -26.54 -2.89
CA GLU A 89 2.82 -27.85 -3.07
C GLU A 89 3.00 -28.59 -1.73
N LEU A 90 3.37 -27.89 -0.65
CA LEU A 90 3.42 -28.47 0.69
C LEU A 90 2.05 -28.97 1.14
N LYS A 91 1.00 -28.15 0.99
CA LYS A 91 -0.38 -28.53 1.33
C LYS A 91 -0.84 -29.75 0.53
N ARG A 92 -0.58 -29.76 -0.78
CA ARG A 92 -0.91 -30.90 -1.67
C ARG A 92 -0.20 -32.20 -1.24
N ARG A 93 1.07 -32.11 -0.83
CA ARG A 93 1.84 -33.26 -0.34
C ARG A 93 1.56 -33.62 1.13
N LYS A 94 0.66 -32.89 1.80
CA LYS A 94 0.38 -33.00 3.24
C LYS A 94 1.64 -32.91 4.10
N ARG A 95 2.56 -32.01 3.73
CA ARG A 95 3.82 -31.76 4.44
C ARG A 95 3.77 -30.41 5.16
N THR A 96 4.35 -30.35 6.35
CA THR A 96 4.49 -29.11 7.13
C THR A 96 5.80 -28.39 6.87
N LYS A 97 6.74 -29.01 6.14
CA LYS A 97 8.06 -28.47 5.83
C LYS A 97 8.60 -29.00 4.51
N GLU A 98 9.40 -28.18 3.83
CA GLU A 98 10.17 -28.58 2.66
C GLU A 98 11.24 -29.63 3.01
N VAL A 99 11.71 -30.32 1.97
CA VAL A 99 12.81 -31.29 2.07
C VAL A 99 14.12 -30.53 2.40
N ASP A 100 15.13 -31.24 2.91
CA ASP A 100 16.48 -30.73 3.18
C ASP A 100 16.53 -29.53 4.15
N GLY A 101 15.57 -29.45 5.07
CA GLY A 101 15.55 -28.39 6.08
C GLY A 101 15.12 -27.02 5.55
N GLY A 102 14.44 -26.98 4.40
CA GLY A 102 13.84 -25.77 3.81
C GLY A 102 12.75 -25.12 4.67
N ALA A 103 11.99 -24.20 4.07
CA ALA A 103 11.00 -23.41 4.80
C ALA A 103 9.85 -24.28 5.32
N SER A 104 9.35 -23.97 6.52
CA SER A 104 8.10 -24.55 6.98
C SER A 104 6.90 -23.91 6.29
N LEU A 105 5.75 -24.58 6.32
CA LEU A 105 4.50 -24.01 5.82
C LEU A 105 4.15 -22.71 6.55
N ALA A 106 4.34 -22.67 7.87
CA ALA A 106 4.12 -21.49 8.69
C ALA A 106 5.05 -20.33 8.30
N ASP A 107 6.33 -20.61 8.03
CA ASP A 107 7.27 -19.58 7.56
C ASP A 107 6.84 -19.00 6.22
N LEU A 108 6.35 -19.84 5.30
CA LEU A 108 5.86 -19.38 4.00
C LEU A 108 4.59 -18.53 4.14
N GLU A 109 3.66 -18.93 4.99
CA GLU A 109 2.42 -18.16 5.25
C GLU A 109 2.72 -16.81 5.90
N ALA A 110 3.63 -16.77 6.88
CA ALA A 110 4.09 -15.52 7.49
C ALA A 110 4.82 -14.61 6.49
N ALA A 111 5.65 -15.18 5.60
CA ALA A 111 6.33 -14.43 4.55
C ALA A 111 5.35 -13.86 3.52
N ILE A 112 4.34 -14.66 3.12
CA ILE A 112 3.26 -14.23 2.21
C ILE A 112 2.53 -13.03 2.81
N ALA A 113 2.06 -13.13 4.06
CA ALA A 113 1.33 -12.05 4.73
C ALA A 113 2.18 -10.77 4.84
N SER A 114 3.47 -10.91 5.18
CA SER A 114 4.40 -9.78 5.28
C SER A 114 4.59 -9.07 3.92
N ILE A 115 4.75 -9.83 2.85
CA ILE A 115 4.93 -9.28 1.49
C ILE A 115 3.64 -8.65 0.98
N GLU A 116 2.48 -9.27 1.21
CA GLU A 116 1.17 -8.71 0.84
C GLU A 116 0.93 -7.36 1.53
N SER A 117 1.18 -7.28 2.84
CA SER A 117 1.09 -6.02 3.59
C SER A 117 2.05 -4.95 3.04
N ARG A 118 3.27 -5.33 2.69
CA ARG A 118 4.28 -4.44 2.12
C ARG A 118 3.88 -3.90 0.75
N LEU A 119 3.37 -4.77 -0.13
CA LEU A 119 2.84 -4.41 -1.44
C LEU A 119 1.68 -3.41 -1.31
N LEU A 120 0.70 -3.73 -0.46
CA LEU A 120 -0.47 -2.89 -0.19
C LEU A 120 -0.05 -1.51 0.32
N THR A 121 0.85 -1.47 1.31
CA THR A 121 1.33 -0.22 1.92
C THR A 121 2.07 0.65 0.91
N ARG A 122 2.96 0.06 0.11
CA ARG A 122 3.71 0.79 -0.93
C ARG A 122 2.77 1.41 -1.95
N TRP A 123 1.77 0.63 -2.36
CA TRP A 123 0.75 1.05 -3.31
C TRP A 123 -0.09 2.20 -2.75
N ASN A 124 -0.65 2.03 -1.55
CA ASN A 124 -1.50 3.01 -0.88
C ASN A 124 -0.79 4.34 -0.59
N LYS A 125 0.50 4.32 -0.28
CA LYS A 125 1.19 5.54 0.13
C LYS A 125 1.67 6.40 -1.02
N LEU A 126 2.09 5.78 -2.13
CA LEU A 126 2.72 6.53 -3.22
C LEU A 126 2.69 5.82 -4.58
N LEU A 127 2.97 4.51 -4.62
CA LEU A 127 3.18 3.81 -5.89
C LEU A 127 1.91 3.71 -6.74
N GLY A 128 0.73 3.66 -6.13
CA GLY A 128 -0.54 3.56 -6.87
C GLY A 128 -0.76 4.73 -7.85
N LEU A 129 -0.33 5.94 -7.48
CA LEU A 129 -0.37 7.10 -8.37
C LEU A 129 0.43 6.85 -9.67
N HIS A 130 1.61 6.25 -9.56
CA HIS A 130 2.46 5.99 -10.71
C HIS A 130 1.94 4.83 -11.58
N GLU A 131 1.47 3.74 -10.97
CA GLU A 131 0.98 2.58 -11.72
C GLU A 131 -0.26 2.93 -12.54
N VAL A 132 -1.19 3.69 -11.97
CA VAL A 132 -2.39 4.15 -12.68
C VAL A 132 -1.99 5.06 -13.85
N ARG A 133 -1.03 5.97 -13.66
CA ARG A 133 -0.47 6.76 -14.75
C ARG A 133 0.16 5.89 -15.86
N GLN A 134 0.89 4.83 -15.49
CA GLN A 134 1.46 3.91 -16.49
C GLN A 134 0.37 3.15 -17.25
N ALA A 135 -0.74 2.79 -16.60
CA ALA A 135 -1.87 2.14 -17.26
C ALA A 135 -2.51 3.04 -18.33
N VAL A 136 -2.59 4.36 -18.11
CA VAL A 136 -3.00 5.35 -19.12
C VAL A 136 -2.01 5.41 -20.28
N LEU A 137 -0.70 5.44 -19.98
CA LEU A 137 0.34 5.59 -20.99
C LEU A 137 0.54 4.35 -21.86
N ARG A 138 0.25 3.15 -21.35
CA ARG A 138 0.51 1.89 -22.05
C ARG A 138 -0.16 1.82 -23.44
N PRO A 139 -1.48 2.04 -23.60
CA PRO A 139 -2.11 2.05 -24.92
C PRO A 139 -1.60 3.21 -25.81
N LEU A 140 -1.34 4.38 -25.24
CA LEU A 140 -0.81 5.52 -25.99
C LEU A 140 0.57 5.26 -26.58
N LYS A 141 1.45 4.60 -25.83
CA LYS A 141 2.78 4.19 -26.30
C LYS A 141 2.70 3.17 -27.45
N MET A 142 1.68 2.31 -27.45
CA MET A 142 1.46 1.34 -28.54
C MET A 142 0.96 2.03 -29.81
N MET A 143 0.08 3.03 -29.68
CA MET A 143 -0.46 3.78 -30.83
C MET A 143 0.54 4.77 -31.41
N TYR A 144 1.39 5.37 -30.57
CA TYR A 144 2.31 6.43 -30.94
C TYR A 144 3.74 6.10 -30.49
N PRO A 145 4.38 5.08 -31.10
CA PRO A 145 5.73 4.70 -30.76
C PRO A 145 6.71 5.86 -30.99
N GLY A 146 7.70 5.99 -30.10
CA GLY A 146 8.73 7.04 -30.17
C GLY A 146 8.34 8.41 -29.59
N GLN A 147 7.08 8.63 -29.21
CA GLN A 147 6.68 9.85 -28.50
C GLN A 147 7.09 9.79 -27.03
N SER A 148 7.50 10.94 -26.48
CA SER A 148 7.81 11.07 -25.06
C SER A 148 6.56 10.91 -24.20
N GLN A 149 6.72 10.38 -22.97
CA GLN A 149 5.58 10.24 -22.03
C GLN A 149 4.88 11.58 -21.76
N GLN A 150 5.65 12.67 -21.67
CA GLN A 150 5.11 14.00 -21.46
C GLN A 150 4.24 14.48 -22.63
N ARG A 151 4.59 14.11 -23.87
CA ARG A 151 3.78 14.45 -25.04
C ARG A 151 2.53 13.59 -25.11
N LEU A 152 2.65 12.29 -24.85
CA LEU A 152 1.51 11.38 -24.82
C LEU A 152 0.48 11.78 -23.77
N ILE A 153 0.91 12.06 -22.54
CA ILE A 153 -0.04 12.42 -21.49
C ILE A 153 -0.75 13.74 -21.82
N LYS A 154 -0.04 14.74 -22.35
CA LYS A 154 -0.64 16.01 -22.78
C LYS A 154 -1.72 15.84 -23.85
N THR A 155 -1.68 14.79 -24.67
CA THR A 155 -2.73 14.55 -25.69
C THR A 155 -4.05 14.04 -25.11
N VAL A 156 -4.05 13.51 -23.88
CA VAL A 156 -5.24 12.94 -23.25
C VAL A 156 -5.72 13.74 -22.03
N LEU A 157 -4.91 14.68 -21.54
CA LEU A 157 -5.29 15.52 -20.41
C LEU A 157 -6.28 16.59 -20.86
N SER A 158 -7.47 16.56 -20.26
CA SER A 158 -8.43 17.66 -20.36
C SER A 158 -7.93 18.90 -19.63
N THR A 159 -8.20 20.07 -20.19
CA THR A 159 -8.04 21.34 -19.48
C THR A 159 -8.97 21.36 -18.27
N MET A 160 -8.44 21.72 -17.11
CA MET A 160 -9.16 21.75 -15.84
C MET A 160 -8.55 22.84 -14.96
N ASP A 161 -9.40 23.55 -14.23
CA ASP A 161 -8.97 24.50 -13.21
C ASP A 161 -8.77 23.76 -11.88
N PHE A 162 -7.58 23.87 -11.30
CA PHE A 162 -7.24 23.30 -9.99
C PHE A 162 -6.10 24.11 -9.36
N GLU A 163 -5.95 24.00 -8.04
CA GLU A 163 -4.82 24.61 -7.34
C GLU A 163 -3.56 23.78 -7.54
N GLY A 164 -2.53 24.41 -8.11
CA GLY A 164 -1.27 23.75 -8.40
C GLY A 164 -0.55 23.24 -7.14
N PRO A 165 0.28 22.19 -7.26
CA PRO A 165 1.04 21.69 -6.12
C PRO A 165 2.01 22.74 -5.56
N LEU A 166 2.21 22.74 -4.24
CA LEU A 166 3.16 23.62 -3.56
C LEU A 166 4.63 23.36 -3.93
N ALA A 167 4.94 22.15 -4.39
CA ALA A 167 6.29 21.75 -4.76
C ALA A 167 6.53 21.97 -6.26
N ASP A 168 7.72 22.47 -6.59
CA ASP A 168 8.15 22.55 -7.98
C ASP A 168 8.27 21.15 -8.59
N PRO A 169 8.12 21.02 -9.92
CA PRO A 169 8.28 19.75 -10.60
C PRO A 169 9.61 19.06 -10.25
N SER A 170 9.53 17.77 -9.91
CA SER A 170 10.65 16.89 -9.65
C SER A 170 11.52 17.31 -8.47
N THR A 171 10.96 17.97 -7.46
CA THR A 171 11.67 18.39 -6.23
C THR A 171 11.37 17.52 -5.01
N LEU A 172 10.30 16.73 -5.00
CA LEU A 172 9.98 15.86 -3.87
C LEU A 172 10.80 14.58 -3.92
N TRP A 173 11.38 14.21 -2.78
CA TRP A 173 12.10 12.96 -2.51
C TRP A 173 11.59 12.30 -1.21
N PRO A 174 10.38 11.70 -1.24
CA PRO A 174 9.67 11.19 -0.06
C PRO A 174 10.11 9.78 0.36
N ILE A 175 11.15 9.21 -0.27
CA ILE A 175 11.67 7.87 0.06
C ILE A 175 12.86 7.98 1.02
N SER A 176 13.03 6.99 1.88
CA SER A 176 14.10 6.93 2.90
C SER A 176 15.50 6.67 2.35
N MET A 177 15.64 6.54 1.03
CA MET A 177 16.92 6.35 0.35
C MET A 177 17.68 7.68 0.21
N PRO A 178 19.02 7.66 0.32
CA PRO A 178 19.84 8.83 -0.03
C PRO A 178 19.60 9.23 -1.49
N VAL A 179 19.58 10.54 -1.75
CA VAL A 179 19.53 11.07 -3.11
C VAL A 179 20.78 10.60 -3.88
N PRO A 180 20.63 9.96 -5.06
CA PRO A 180 21.75 9.53 -5.88
C PRO A 180 22.73 10.68 -6.16
N HIS A 181 24.03 10.38 -6.17
CA HIS A 181 25.06 11.39 -6.34
C HIS A 181 24.93 12.21 -7.62
N HIS A 182 24.47 11.59 -8.72
CA HIS A 182 24.24 12.29 -9.99
C HIS A 182 23.08 13.29 -9.96
N LEU A 183 22.23 13.26 -8.93
CA LEU A 183 21.15 14.21 -8.71
C LEU A 183 21.47 15.27 -7.64
N LYS A 184 22.63 15.16 -6.98
CA LYS A 184 23.04 16.08 -5.92
C LYS A 184 23.42 17.42 -6.56
N GLY A 185 22.67 18.47 -6.22
CA GLY A 185 22.91 19.85 -6.69
C GLY A 185 22.10 20.28 -7.90
N GLU A 186 21.40 19.36 -8.58
CA GLU A 186 20.71 19.68 -9.84
C GLU A 186 19.35 20.40 -9.66
N ARG A 187 18.80 20.45 -8.44
CA ARG A 187 17.44 20.98 -8.21
C ARG A 187 17.39 21.86 -6.96
N PRO A 188 17.45 23.20 -7.08
CA PRO A 188 17.12 24.07 -5.97
C PRO A 188 15.72 23.76 -5.45
N GLY A 189 15.51 23.86 -4.13
CA GLY A 189 14.19 23.59 -3.52
C GLY A 189 13.83 22.12 -3.30
N ARG A 190 14.74 21.16 -3.52
CA ARG A 190 14.48 19.73 -3.26
C ARG A 190 14.09 19.47 -1.79
N VAL A 191 13.06 18.67 -1.57
CA VAL A 191 12.53 18.29 -0.25
C VAL A 191 12.71 16.80 -0.03
N CYS A 192 13.49 16.40 0.97
CA CYS A 192 13.87 15.01 1.20
C CYS A 192 13.24 14.42 2.45
N PHE A 193 12.97 13.10 2.44
CA PHE A 193 12.37 12.35 3.55
C PHE A 193 13.08 12.56 4.89
N GLY A 194 14.41 12.48 4.89
CA GLY A 194 15.22 12.62 6.10
C GLY A 194 15.53 14.06 6.51
N HIS A 195 14.90 15.08 5.92
CA HIS A 195 15.06 16.45 6.40
C HIS A 195 14.18 16.68 7.63
N ASP A 196 14.81 16.99 8.77
CA ASP A 196 14.12 17.30 10.01
C ASP A 196 13.12 18.46 9.82
N GLY A 197 11.90 18.28 10.32
CA GLY A 197 10.85 19.31 10.29
C GLY A 197 10.01 19.38 9.00
N VAL A 198 10.19 18.48 8.04
CA VAL A 198 9.32 18.42 6.85
C VAL A 198 7.93 17.91 7.23
N LYS A 199 6.93 18.81 7.22
CA LYS A 199 5.51 18.45 7.32
C LYS A 199 5.00 17.89 6.00
N TRP A 200 5.11 16.58 5.79
CA TRP A 200 4.74 15.91 4.53
C TRP A 200 3.28 16.11 4.09
N THR A 201 2.36 16.33 5.03
CA THR A 201 0.93 16.48 4.72
C THR A 201 0.64 17.67 3.80
N LYS A 202 1.51 18.69 3.75
CA LYS A 202 1.34 19.83 2.83
C LYS A 202 1.64 19.49 1.36
N TYR A 203 2.27 18.35 1.12
CA TYR A 203 2.56 17.82 -0.22
C TYR A 203 1.65 16.65 -0.58
N ALA A 204 0.69 16.30 0.28
CA ALA A 204 -0.34 15.34 -0.08
C ALA A 204 -1.20 15.90 -1.21
N LEU A 205 -1.75 15.02 -2.04
CA LEU A 205 -2.77 15.41 -3.00
C LEU A 205 -3.98 16.00 -2.25
N PRO A 206 -4.76 16.91 -2.87
CA PRO A 206 -6.04 17.33 -2.33
C PRO A 206 -6.96 16.12 -2.16
N ASP A 207 -7.65 16.04 -1.03
CA ASP A 207 -8.63 14.97 -0.85
C ASP A 207 -9.90 15.30 -1.65
N HIS A 208 -10.50 14.29 -2.28
CA HIS A 208 -11.74 14.42 -3.05
C HIS A 208 -12.78 13.42 -2.52
N PRO A 209 -13.30 13.61 -1.29
CA PRO A 209 -14.26 12.69 -0.73
C PRO A 209 -15.60 12.77 -1.48
N THR A 210 -16.13 11.61 -1.82
CA THR A 210 -17.51 11.37 -2.28
C THR A 210 -18.30 10.64 -1.19
N LEU A 211 -19.64 10.68 -1.25
CA LEU A 211 -20.50 9.94 -0.30
C LEU A 211 -20.15 8.45 -0.24
N ASP A 212 -19.89 7.84 -1.40
CA ASP A 212 -19.49 6.43 -1.49
C ASP A 212 -18.11 6.20 -0.87
N SER A 213 -17.14 7.08 -1.15
CA SER A 213 -15.81 6.97 -0.54
C SER A 213 -15.87 7.11 0.97
N GLU A 214 -16.71 8.00 1.50
CA GLU A 214 -16.93 8.21 2.94
C GLU A 214 -17.55 6.97 3.59
N ALA A 215 -18.58 6.40 2.96
CA ALA A 215 -19.21 5.17 3.41
C ALA A 215 -18.22 3.99 3.43
N ALA A 216 -17.42 3.84 2.38
CA ALA A 216 -16.37 2.83 2.32
C ALA A 216 -15.27 3.08 3.36
N ARG A 217 -14.92 4.34 3.61
CA ARG A 217 -13.91 4.69 4.63
C ARG A 217 -14.33 4.16 6.00
N ARG A 218 -15.58 4.38 6.42
CA ARG A 218 -16.11 3.86 7.69
C ARG A 218 -16.07 2.33 7.77
N GLN A 219 -16.16 1.63 6.65
CA GLN A 219 -16.11 0.16 6.61
C GLN A 219 -14.68 -0.41 6.65
N PHE A 220 -13.71 0.29 6.06
CA PHE A 220 -12.37 -0.26 5.79
C PHE A 220 -11.23 0.47 6.53
N GLU A 221 -11.44 1.70 6.96
CA GLU A 221 -10.55 2.48 7.82
C GLU A 221 -11.37 2.95 9.04
N PRO A 222 -11.58 2.11 10.07
CA PRO A 222 -12.25 2.54 11.28
C PRO A 222 -11.50 3.73 11.86
N THR A 223 -12.25 4.79 12.15
CA THR A 223 -11.66 6.01 12.69
C THR A 223 -11.14 5.71 14.10
N ALA A 224 -10.04 6.33 14.53
CA ALA A 224 -9.51 6.14 15.88
C ALA A 224 -10.56 6.36 17.00
N THR A 225 -11.62 7.11 16.72
CA THR A 225 -12.80 7.31 17.57
C THR A 225 -13.68 6.06 17.68
N GLU A 226 -13.90 5.32 16.59
CA GLU A 226 -14.70 4.07 16.57
C GLU A 226 -13.95 2.93 17.27
N MET A 227 -12.61 2.91 17.21
CA MET A 227 -11.79 1.97 17.98
C MET A 227 -11.82 2.20 19.50
N LEU A 228 -12.18 3.40 19.95
CA LEU A 228 -12.33 3.74 21.36
C LEU A 228 -13.76 3.46 21.84
N GLU A 229 -14.78 3.71 21.02
CA GLU A 229 -16.18 3.40 21.35
C GLU A 229 -16.42 1.89 21.47
N ASP A 230 -15.84 1.06 20.59
CA ASP A 230 -15.90 -0.42 20.71
C ASP A 230 -15.17 -0.96 21.97
N ALA A 231 -14.17 -0.22 22.47
CA ALA A 231 -13.46 -0.55 23.70
C ALA A 231 -14.22 -0.11 24.97
N GLU A 232 -15.07 0.92 24.87
CA GLU A 232 -15.91 1.40 25.98
C GLU A 232 -17.25 0.66 26.06
N GLU A 233 -17.79 0.16 24.94
CA GLU A 233 -19.05 -0.60 24.93
C GLU A 233 -18.88 -2.07 25.37
N SER A 234 -17.64 -2.55 25.52
CA SER A 234 -17.32 -3.92 25.97
C SER A 234 -16.97 -4.05 27.45
N VAL A 235 -17.16 -3.01 28.27
CA VAL A 235 -16.99 -3.07 29.73
C VAL A 235 -18.35 -3.24 30.42
N GLU A 236 -18.84 -4.47 30.50
CA GLU A 236 -19.80 -4.83 31.56
C GLU A 236 -19.05 -4.98 32.89
N PRO A 237 -19.44 -4.26 33.96
CA PRO A 237 -18.84 -4.44 35.28
C PRO A 237 -19.62 -5.53 36.04
N GLY A 238 -19.02 -6.70 36.21
CA GLY A 238 -19.66 -7.79 36.98
C GLY A 238 -18.67 -8.85 37.41
N TRP A 239 -17.94 -8.60 38.50
CA TRP A 239 -17.15 -9.59 39.22
C TRP A 239 -18.03 -10.73 39.75
N VAL A 240 -17.83 -11.98 39.31
CA VAL A 240 -17.86 -13.20 40.15
C VAL A 240 -16.93 -14.28 39.55
N GLU A 241 -16.28 -14.97 40.47
CA GLU A 241 -15.18 -15.94 40.41
C GLU A 241 -15.62 -17.38 40.02
N ALA A 242 -14.67 -18.17 39.47
CA ALA A 242 -14.66 -19.64 39.23
C ALA A 242 -15.63 -20.20 38.14
N THR A 243 -15.30 -21.16 37.26
CA THR A 243 -14.52 -22.42 37.39
C THR A 243 -14.25 -22.98 35.96
N MET A 244 -13.38 -23.99 35.84
CA MET A 244 -12.90 -24.66 34.60
C MET A 244 -13.97 -25.23 33.64
N ASP A 245 -13.52 -25.41 32.39
CA ASP A 245 -14.06 -26.23 31.28
C ASP A 245 -15.48 -25.88 30.77
N ASP A 246 -15.59 -25.32 29.56
CA ASP A 246 -15.90 -26.12 28.38
C ASP A 246 -15.87 -25.29 27.08
N THR A 247 -15.50 -25.99 26.02
CA THR A 247 -15.54 -25.59 24.61
C THR A 247 -16.80 -24.81 24.17
N ARG A 248 -16.67 -23.54 23.76
CA ARG A 248 -17.57 -22.91 22.77
C ARG A 248 -16.86 -21.91 21.86
N VAL A 249 -16.57 -22.40 20.66
CA VAL A 249 -16.31 -21.60 19.45
C VAL A 249 -17.60 -20.89 19.07
N LEU A 250 -17.62 -19.54 19.08
CA LEU A 250 -18.67 -18.77 18.43
C LEU A 250 -18.40 -18.71 16.93
N LEU A 251 -18.91 -19.72 16.22
CA LEU A 251 -19.02 -19.74 14.76
C LEU A 251 -20.12 -18.75 14.33
N LEU A 252 -19.72 -17.57 13.85
CA LEU A 252 -20.60 -16.76 13.02
C LEU A 252 -20.68 -17.37 11.62
N SER A 253 -21.71 -18.17 11.41
CA SER A 253 -22.11 -18.75 10.14
C SER A 253 -22.57 -17.66 9.17
N ARG A 254 -21.83 -17.44 8.08
CA ARG A 254 -22.25 -16.61 6.93
C ARG A 254 -22.87 -17.53 5.88
N PRO A 255 -24.06 -17.25 5.30
CA PRO A 255 -24.63 -18.11 4.28
C PRO A 255 -23.80 -18.02 2.99
N SER A 256 -23.59 -19.19 2.40
CA SER A 256 -22.79 -19.45 1.20
C SER A 256 -23.35 -18.74 -0.04
N GLY A 257 -22.48 -18.04 -0.76
CA GLY A 257 -22.74 -17.57 -2.11
C GLY A 257 -21.54 -16.87 -2.73
N ALA A 258 -20.77 -17.62 -3.54
CA ALA A 258 -19.67 -17.18 -4.41
C ALA A 258 -18.30 -16.84 -3.78
N ARG A 259 -17.28 -17.42 -4.42
CA ARG A 259 -15.86 -17.43 -4.06
C ARG A 259 -15.24 -16.04 -4.18
N SER A 260 -14.66 -15.54 -3.09
CA SER A 260 -13.51 -14.63 -3.16
C SER A 260 -12.71 -14.76 -1.86
N SER A 261 -11.44 -15.11 -1.98
CA SER A 261 -10.48 -15.14 -0.88
C SER A 261 -10.08 -13.70 -0.54
N GLY A 262 -10.96 -12.99 0.18
CA GLY A 262 -10.64 -11.71 0.80
C GLY A 262 -10.02 -11.96 2.17
N PHE A 263 -8.71 -11.88 2.26
CA PHE A 263 -7.99 -11.84 3.53
C PHE A 263 -8.06 -10.38 4.03
N ILE A 264 -8.64 -10.16 5.22
CA ILE A 264 -8.56 -8.89 5.93
C ILE A 264 -7.35 -9.00 6.86
N PRO A 265 -6.24 -8.26 6.65
CA PRO A 265 -5.24 -8.15 7.69
C PRO A 265 -5.69 -7.04 8.65
N ALA A 266 -6.43 -7.43 9.68
CA ALA A 266 -6.46 -6.66 10.91
C ALA A 266 -5.17 -7.00 11.67
N PHE A 267 -4.17 -6.11 11.71
CA PHE A 267 -3.19 -6.17 12.79
C PHE A 267 -2.77 -4.78 13.30
N THR A 268 -3.00 -4.71 14.59
CA THR A 268 -2.65 -3.77 15.64
C THR A 268 -1.16 -3.41 15.70
N SER A 269 -0.95 -2.21 16.23
CA SER A 269 0.30 -1.64 16.72
C SER A 269 1.14 -2.61 17.57
N LEU A 270 2.37 -2.89 17.13
CA LEU A 270 3.42 -3.37 18.02
C LEU A 270 4.21 -2.17 18.55
N LEU A 271 3.86 -1.80 19.78
CA LEU A 271 4.55 -0.84 20.63
C LEU A 271 6.02 -1.26 20.83
N HIS A 272 6.93 -0.33 20.56
CA HIS A 272 8.34 -0.41 20.97
C HIS A 272 8.45 -0.45 22.49
N ARG A 273 8.82 -1.61 23.05
CA ARG A 273 9.23 -1.73 24.44
C ARG A 273 10.66 -1.20 24.57
N ARG A 274 10.83 0.00 25.13
CA ARG A 274 12.14 0.49 25.59
C ARG A 274 12.61 -0.37 26.77
N HIS A 275 13.82 -0.93 26.68
CA HIS A 275 14.51 -1.48 27.84
C HIS A 275 15.00 -0.33 28.74
N PRO A 276 14.90 -0.45 30.08
CA PRO A 276 15.54 0.49 30.99
C PRO A 276 17.06 0.25 31.00
N GLN A 277 17.83 1.32 30.83
CA GLN A 277 19.25 1.34 31.15
C GLN A 277 19.39 1.27 32.68
N VAL A 278 20.12 0.27 33.16
CA VAL A 278 20.58 0.18 34.54
C VAL A 278 21.83 1.06 34.66
N ALA A 279 21.83 1.95 35.66
CA ALA A 279 22.98 2.72 36.10
C ALA A 279 23.90 1.88 37.00
#